data_AF-A0A354Q6K7-F1
#
_entry.id   AF-A0A354Q6K7-F1
#
_cell.length_a   1.000
_cell.length_b   1.000
_cell.length_c   1.000
_cell.angle_alpha   90.00
_cell.angle_beta   90.00
_cell.angle_gamma   90.00
#
_symmetry.space_group_name_H-M   'P 1'
#
loop_
_entity.id
_entity.type
_entity.pdbx_description
1 polymer ?
#
loop_
_entity_poly.entity_id
_entity_poly.type
_entity_poly.pdbx_seq_one_letter_code
_entity_poly.pdbx_strand_id
1 'polypeptide(L)'
;MFVRIFTTVNQFPKTILLVVLALSAFFFVQARDGLFDPQTGRLRINSTVEPFIERDSGAYQQFLDARKAFGSEEVVVIALHNTEKKPIGLEFLLTLAHLKSDIETTVPGITKVLSMLDIPQASGECAGKSYFHQMGIGSVCFSVLEKYEQDISCLNST
;
A
#
# COMPACT_ATOMS: atom_id res chain seq x y z
N MET A 1 -37.08 36.80 -31.72
CA MET A 1 -35.83 37.43 -31.24
C MET A 1 -34.61 36.55 -31.50
N PHE A 2 -34.63 35.25 -31.15
CA PHE A 2 -33.54 34.30 -31.42
C PHE A 2 -33.12 34.19 -32.90
N VAL A 3 -34.06 34.12 -33.85
CA VAL A 3 -33.75 33.96 -35.28
C VAL A 3 -32.93 35.13 -35.83
N ARG A 4 -33.20 36.37 -35.38
CA ARG A 4 -32.44 37.56 -35.77
C ARG A 4 -31.01 37.52 -35.23
N ILE A 5 -30.82 37.05 -33.99
CA ILE A 5 -29.50 36.90 -33.36
C ILE A 5 -28.65 35.89 -34.15
N PHE A 6 -29.21 34.73 -34.51
CA PHE A 6 -28.49 33.74 -35.32
C PHE A 6 -28.12 34.26 -36.71
N THR A 7 -29.02 35.03 -37.36
CA THR A 7 -28.70 35.63 -38.67
C THR A 7 -27.63 36.72 -38.59
N THR A 8 -27.57 37.50 -37.50
CA THR A 8 -26.55 38.55 -37.32
C THR A 8 -25.19 37.95 -36.93
N VAL A 9 -25.18 36.91 -36.09
CA VAL A 9 -23.95 36.20 -35.71
C VAL A 9 -23.33 35.52 -36.94
N ASN A 10 -24.14 34.91 -37.81
CA ASN A 10 -23.68 34.25 -39.03
C ASN A 10 -23.10 35.20 -40.11
N GLN A 11 -23.18 36.53 -39.92
CA GLN A 11 -22.54 37.50 -40.81
C GLN A 11 -21.01 37.56 -40.65
N PHE A 12 -20.45 37.00 -39.56
CA PHE A 12 -19.01 37.03 -39.28
C PHE A 12 -18.42 35.61 -39.06
N PRO A 13 -18.49 34.73 -40.07
CA PRO A 13 -18.09 33.31 -39.95
C PRO A 13 -16.62 33.13 -39.52
N LYS A 14 -15.73 34.02 -39.95
CA LYS A 14 -14.30 33.98 -39.58
C LYS A 14 -14.08 34.26 -38.08
N THR A 15 -14.88 35.15 -37.50
CA THR A 15 -14.77 35.48 -36.07
C THR A 15 -15.32 34.38 -35.19
N ILE A 16 -16.44 33.75 -35.59
CA ILE A 16 -16.98 32.57 -34.91
C ILE A 16 -15.95 31.45 -34.92
N LEU A 17 -15.32 31.19 -36.06
CA LEU A 17 -14.31 30.13 -36.17
C LEU A 17 -13.10 30.40 -35.27
N LEU A 18 -12.65 31.65 -35.17
CA LEU A 18 -11.60 32.04 -34.23
C LEU A 18 -12.00 31.84 -32.77
N VAL A 19 -13.23 32.22 -32.39
CA VAL A 19 -13.75 32.03 -31.03
C VAL A 19 -13.86 30.55 -30.69
N VAL A 20 -14.38 29.73 -31.60
CA VAL A 20 -14.46 28.28 -31.42
C VAL A 20 -13.06 27.66 -31.28
N LEU A 21 -12.10 28.09 -32.10
CA LEU A 21 -10.72 27.60 -32.02
C LEU A 21 -10.05 28.00 -30.70
N ALA A 22 -10.26 29.24 -30.25
CA ALA A 22 -9.75 29.70 -28.95
C ALA A 22 -10.37 28.93 -27.78
N LEU A 23 -11.70 28.71 -27.80
CA LEU A 23 -12.39 27.88 -26.80
C LEU A 23 -11.89 26.43 -26.82
N SER A 24 -11.69 25.87 -28.02
CA SER A 24 -11.21 24.49 -28.16
C SER A 24 -9.79 24.33 -27.61
N ALA A 25 -8.90 25.29 -27.89
CA ALA A 25 -7.56 25.31 -27.33
C ALA A 25 -7.57 25.47 -25.81
N PHE A 26 -8.42 26.35 -25.28
CA PHE A 26 -8.59 26.53 -23.83
C PHE A 26 -9.03 25.24 -23.13
N PHE A 27 -10.09 24.60 -23.61
CA PHE A 27 -10.56 23.33 -23.05
C PHE A 27 -9.54 22.20 -23.23
N PHE A 28 -8.80 22.18 -24.33
CA PHE A 28 -7.75 21.19 -24.55
C PHE A 28 -6.61 21.31 -23.53
N VAL A 29 -6.17 22.53 -23.21
CA VAL A 29 -5.15 22.76 -22.17
C VAL A 29 -5.68 22.31 -20.81
N GLN A 30 -6.90 22.70 -20.45
CA GLN A 30 -7.51 22.30 -19.18
C GLN A 30 -7.69 20.78 -19.07
N ALA A 31 -8.11 20.12 -20.15
CA ALA A 31 -8.24 18.67 -20.20
C ALA A 31 -6.88 17.97 -20.11
N ARG A 32 -5.84 18.52 -20.75
CA ARG A 32 -4.48 17.98 -20.71
C ARG A 32 -3.94 17.93 -19.27
N ASP A 33 -4.14 18.99 -18.50
CA ASP A 33 -3.66 19.06 -17.12
C ASP A 33 -4.37 18.05 -16.19
N GLY A 34 -5.62 17.70 -16.51
CA GLY A 34 -6.36 16.65 -15.80
C GLY A 34 -6.02 15.23 -16.26
N LEU A 35 -5.81 15.03 -17.56
CA LEU A 35 -5.61 13.72 -18.19
C LEU A 35 -4.17 13.22 -18.13
N PHE A 36 -3.17 14.10 -18.10
CA PHE A 36 -1.77 13.71 -18.14
C PHE A 36 -1.06 14.01 -16.82
N ASP A 37 -0.19 13.09 -16.42
CA ASP A 37 0.65 13.26 -15.25
C ASP A 37 1.78 14.26 -15.58
N PRO A 38 1.96 15.34 -14.79
CA PRO A 38 2.96 16.37 -15.08
C PRO A 38 4.41 15.89 -14.95
N GLN A 39 4.67 14.79 -14.24
CA GLN A 39 6.01 14.23 -14.08
C GLN A 39 6.35 13.20 -15.16
N THR A 40 5.38 12.35 -15.53
CA THR A 40 5.65 11.25 -16.47
C THR A 40 5.17 11.53 -17.90
N GLY A 41 4.33 12.54 -18.10
CA GLY A 41 3.71 12.86 -19.39
C GLY A 41 2.75 11.77 -19.90
N ARG A 42 2.46 10.76 -19.08
CA ARG A 42 1.56 9.65 -19.41
C ARG A 42 0.14 9.97 -19.00
N LEU A 43 -0.83 9.30 -19.63
CA LEU A 43 -2.22 9.39 -19.24
C LEU A 43 -2.37 8.91 -17.79
N ARG A 44 -3.05 9.69 -16.94
CA ARG A 44 -3.37 9.35 -15.55
C ARG A 44 -4.46 8.30 -15.53
N ILE A 45 -4.07 7.05 -15.73
CA ILE A 45 -4.97 5.89 -15.61
C ILE A 45 -4.86 5.40 -14.17
N ASN A 46 -5.94 5.57 -13.40
CA ASN A 46 -6.06 4.89 -12.12
C ASN A 46 -6.56 3.47 -12.39
N SER A 47 -5.65 2.49 -12.36
CA SER A 47 -5.93 1.06 -12.58
C SER A 47 -6.33 0.31 -11.31
N THR A 48 -6.53 1.01 -10.18
CA THR A 48 -7.03 0.38 -8.95
C THR A 48 -8.47 -0.08 -9.13
N VAL A 49 -8.92 -1.01 -8.30
CA VAL A 49 -10.32 -1.51 -8.31
C VAL A 49 -11.35 -0.45 -7.92
N GLU A 50 -10.95 0.55 -7.14
CA GLU A 50 -11.83 1.58 -6.59
C GLU A 50 -12.67 2.35 -7.64
N PRO A 51 -12.10 2.88 -8.74
CA PRO A 51 -12.88 3.52 -9.81
C PRO A 51 -13.82 2.58 -10.59
N PHE A 52 -13.67 1.26 -10.45
CA PHE A 52 -14.57 0.29 -11.10
C PHE A 52 -15.75 -0.11 -10.21
N ILE A 53 -15.79 0.33 -8.95
CA ILE A 53 -16.93 0.15 -8.05
C ILE A 53 -17.85 1.37 -8.18
N GLU A 54 -19.14 1.13 -8.37
CA GLU A 54 -20.15 2.20 -8.42
C GLU A 54 -20.21 2.94 -7.09
N ARG A 55 -19.94 4.26 -7.11
CA ARG A 55 -19.80 5.10 -5.90
C ARG A 55 -21.06 5.21 -5.04
N ASP A 56 -22.23 5.10 -5.66
CA ASP A 56 -23.52 5.18 -4.97
C ASP A 56 -24.06 3.80 -4.58
N SER A 57 -23.27 2.74 -4.76
CA SER A 57 -23.68 1.38 -4.38
C SER A 57 -23.44 1.10 -2.90
N GLY A 58 -24.27 0.22 -2.32
CA GLY A 58 -24.03 -0.32 -0.98
C GLY A 58 -22.70 -1.08 -0.87
N ALA A 59 -22.21 -1.65 -1.98
CA ALA A 59 -20.92 -2.33 -2.05
C ALA A 59 -19.73 -1.36 -1.87
N TYR A 60 -19.85 -0.11 -2.37
CA TYR A 60 -18.81 0.90 -2.16
C TYR A 60 -18.72 1.31 -0.69
N GLN A 61 -19.85 1.44 0.01
CA GLN A 61 -19.84 1.74 1.44
C GLN A 61 -19.23 0.60 2.26
N GLN A 62 -19.57 -0.65 1.94
CA GLN A 62 -18.95 -1.82 2.58
C GLN A 62 -17.43 -1.88 2.33
N PHE A 63 -16.99 -1.56 1.12
CA PHE A 63 -15.57 -1.45 0.78
C PHE A 63 -14.87 -0.36 1.61
N LEU A 64 -15.48 0.82 1.77
CA LEU A 64 -14.93 1.90 2.60
C LEU A 64 -14.88 1.53 4.08
N ASP A 65 -15.93 0.89 4.60
CA ASP A 65 -16.02 0.45 5.99
C ASP A 65 -14.99 -0.65 6.30
N ALA A 66 -14.83 -1.63 5.41
CA ALA A 66 -13.80 -2.66 5.51
C ALA A 66 -12.40 -2.03 5.50
N ARG A 67 -12.13 -1.12 4.56
CA ARG A 67 -10.85 -0.40 4.50
C ARG A 67 -10.57 0.46 5.72
N LYS A 68 -11.61 1.05 6.33
CA LYS A 68 -11.48 1.83 7.56
C LYS A 68 -11.22 0.94 8.79
N ALA A 69 -11.82 -0.24 8.83
CA ALA A 69 -11.67 -1.18 9.93
C ALA A 69 -10.37 -2.01 9.86
N PHE A 70 -9.98 -2.44 8.66
CA PHE A 70 -8.90 -3.40 8.43
C PHE A 70 -7.67 -2.80 7.74
N GLY A 71 -7.74 -1.55 7.25
CA GLY A 71 -6.67 -0.91 6.48
C GLY A 71 -6.79 -1.16 4.97
N SER A 72 -5.89 -0.58 4.17
CA SER A 72 -5.87 -0.80 2.71
C SER A 72 -5.44 -2.23 2.38
N GLU A 73 -6.41 -3.03 1.93
CA GLU A 73 -6.36 -4.49 1.67
C GLU A 73 -5.52 -4.91 0.44
N GLU A 74 -4.24 -4.55 0.40
CA GLU A 74 -3.28 -5.30 -0.43
C GLU A 74 -2.40 -6.15 0.50
N VAL A 75 -3.03 -7.11 1.20
CA VAL A 75 -2.37 -7.99 2.16
C VAL A 75 -2.31 -9.40 1.58
N VAL A 76 -1.10 -9.94 1.45
CA VAL A 76 -0.87 -11.35 1.10
C VAL A 76 -0.76 -12.18 2.37
N VAL A 77 -1.64 -13.16 2.53
CA VAL A 77 -1.63 -14.07 3.68
C VAL A 77 -1.03 -15.42 3.26
N ILE A 78 0.05 -15.81 3.92
CA ILE A 78 0.71 -17.11 3.72
C ILE A 78 0.44 -17.98 4.94
N ALA A 79 -0.29 -19.08 4.75
CA ALA A 79 -0.53 -20.07 5.80
C ALA A 79 0.43 -21.26 5.60
N LEU A 80 1.29 -21.51 6.58
CA LEU A 80 2.22 -22.63 6.58
C LEU A 80 1.60 -23.83 7.30
N HIS A 81 1.49 -24.97 6.62
CA HIS A 81 0.97 -26.21 7.21
C HIS A 81 2.11 -27.19 7.51
N ASN A 82 2.31 -27.54 8.79
CA ASN A 82 3.27 -28.54 9.21
C ASN A 82 2.66 -29.95 9.09
N THR A 83 2.99 -30.63 8.00
CA THR A 83 2.51 -32.00 7.70
C THR A 83 3.11 -33.06 8.61
N GLU A 84 4.33 -32.85 9.12
CA GLU A 84 5.08 -33.85 9.89
C GLU A 84 4.75 -33.83 11.40
N LYS A 85 3.91 -32.89 11.86
CA LYS A 85 3.57 -32.66 13.29
C LYS A 85 4.78 -32.56 14.23
N LYS A 86 5.96 -32.25 13.70
CA LYS A 86 7.17 -32.05 14.50
C LYS A 86 7.03 -30.75 15.31
N PRO A 87 7.56 -30.70 16.53
CA PRO A 87 7.59 -29.47 17.30
C PRO A 87 8.40 -28.40 16.55
N ILE A 88 7.96 -27.15 16.67
CA ILE A 88 8.65 -25.99 16.07
C ILE A 88 9.95 -25.76 16.84
N GLY A 89 11.09 -25.97 16.17
CA GLY A 89 12.42 -25.75 16.74
C GLY A 89 12.97 -24.34 16.49
N LEU A 90 14.12 -24.04 17.10
CA LEU A 90 14.83 -22.76 16.94
C LEU A 90 15.20 -22.48 15.47
N GLU A 91 15.69 -23.49 14.75
CA GLU A 91 16.05 -23.37 13.34
C GLU A 91 14.88 -22.84 12.51
N PHE A 92 13.69 -23.40 12.68
CA PHE A 92 12.48 -22.93 11.99
C PHE A 92 12.15 -21.47 12.31
N LEU A 93 12.26 -21.07 13.59
CA LEU A 93 11.99 -19.69 14.00
C LEU A 93 13.01 -18.71 13.41
N LEU A 94 14.29 -19.08 13.36
CA LEU A 94 15.34 -18.29 12.72
C LEU A 94 15.13 -18.18 11.21
N THR A 95 14.84 -19.29 10.52
CA THR A 95 14.50 -19.27 9.09
C THR A 95 13.30 -18.38 8.81
N LEU A 96 12.27 -18.42 9.67
CA LEU A 96 11.10 -17.55 9.53
C LEU A 96 11.43 -16.07 9.76
N ALA A 97 12.33 -15.77 10.70
CA ALA A 97 12.81 -14.41 10.96
C ALA A 97 13.62 -13.87 9.77
N HIS A 98 14.52 -14.68 9.21
CA HIS A 98 15.30 -14.32 8.02
C HIS A 98 14.40 -14.13 6.81
N LEU A 99 13.47 -15.08 6.55
CA LEU A 99 12.52 -14.95 5.45
C LEU A 99 11.69 -13.68 5.54
N LYS A 100 11.24 -13.30 6.74
CA LYS A 100 10.55 -12.04 6.98
C LYS A 100 11.43 -10.85 6.57
N SER A 101 12.66 -10.79 7.09
CA SER A 101 13.61 -9.70 6.80
C SER A 101 13.95 -9.62 5.31
N ASP A 102 14.11 -10.76 4.65
CA ASP A 102 14.40 -10.84 3.22
C ASP A 102 13.23 -10.31 2.38
N ILE A 103 11.98 -10.62 2.77
CA ILE A 103 10.79 -10.09 2.09
C ILE A 103 10.70 -8.57 2.28
N GLU A 104 10.91 -8.06 3.49
CA GLU A 104 10.86 -6.62 3.79
C GLU A 104 11.93 -5.82 3.03
N THR A 105 13.11 -6.41 2.80
CA THR A 105 14.24 -5.72 2.16
C THR A 105 14.30 -5.91 0.65
N THR A 106 13.83 -7.05 0.13
CA THR A 106 13.99 -7.43 -1.29
C THR A 106 12.76 -7.14 -2.13
N VAL A 107 11.55 -7.19 -1.56
CA VAL A 107 10.32 -7.02 -2.34
C VAL A 107 9.96 -5.53 -2.44
N PRO A 108 9.97 -4.93 -3.64
CA PRO A 108 9.69 -3.52 -3.81
C PRO A 108 8.24 -3.21 -3.44
N GLY A 109 8.02 -2.14 -2.68
CA GLY A 109 6.68 -1.69 -2.29
C GLY A 109 6.11 -2.35 -1.04
N ILE A 110 6.82 -3.31 -0.42
CA ILE A 110 6.43 -3.86 0.89
C ILE A 110 6.96 -2.96 1.99
N THR A 111 6.05 -2.44 2.82
CA THR A 111 6.39 -1.55 3.95
C THR A 111 6.52 -2.31 5.27
N LYS A 112 5.83 -3.45 5.41
CA LYS A 112 5.80 -4.24 6.64
C LYS A 112 5.40 -5.68 6.35
N VAL A 113 6.08 -6.62 6.97
CA VAL A 113 5.69 -8.03 7.03
C VAL A 113 5.36 -8.37 8.48
N LEU A 114 4.24 -9.09 8.68
CA LEU A 114 3.81 -9.54 10.00
C LEU A 114 3.93 -11.06 10.06
N SER A 115 4.61 -11.55 11.09
CA SER A 115 4.75 -12.98 11.37
C SER A 115 4.21 -13.34 12.76
N MET A 116 4.09 -14.63 13.05
CA MET A 116 3.86 -15.12 14.42
C MET A 116 4.92 -14.61 15.40
N LEU A 117 6.10 -14.26 14.89
CA LEU A 117 7.19 -13.64 15.64
C LEU A 117 6.89 -12.21 16.10
N ASP A 118 5.86 -11.55 15.59
CA ASP A 118 5.58 -10.13 15.86
C ASP A 118 4.38 -9.91 16.79
N ILE A 119 3.77 -10.97 17.29
CA ILE A 119 2.59 -10.88 18.14
C ILE A 119 2.97 -10.14 19.43
N PRO A 120 2.40 -8.95 19.69
CA PRO A 120 2.76 -8.15 20.84
C PRO A 120 2.26 -8.79 22.14
N GLN A 121 3.08 -8.72 23.18
CA GLN A 121 2.71 -9.10 24.53
C GLN A 121 1.69 -8.08 25.07
N ALA A 122 0.55 -8.58 25.55
CA ALA A 122 -0.51 -7.74 26.12
C ALA A 122 -0.16 -7.18 27.51
N SER A 123 0.76 -7.83 28.23
CA SER A 123 1.15 -7.46 29.60
C SER A 123 2.55 -8.02 29.92
N GLY A 124 3.23 -7.43 30.90
CA GLY A 124 4.58 -7.81 31.33
C GLY A 124 5.60 -6.69 31.18
N GLU A 125 6.84 -6.95 31.54
CA GLU A 125 7.96 -5.97 31.52
C GLU A 125 8.31 -5.52 30.10
N CYS A 126 8.00 -6.33 29.08
CA CYS A 126 8.19 -6.04 27.67
C CYS A 126 6.85 -5.86 26.91
N ALA A 127 5.82 -5.35 27.59
CA ALA A 127 4.52 -5.09 26.97
C ALA A 127 4.65 -4.25 25.68
N GLY A 128 3.92 -4.64 24.63
CA GLY A 128 3.99 -4.03 23.30
C GLY A 128 5.15 -4.51 22.42
N LYS A 129 6.14 -5.24 22.96
CA LYS A 129 7.11 -5.99 22.16
C LYS A 129 6.62 -7.42 21.93
N SER A 130 7.25 -8.11 20.97
CA SER A 130 6.90 -9.50 20.64
C SER A 130 7.13 -10.46 21.83
N TYR A 131 6.41 -11.58 21.88
CA TYR A 131 6.67 -12.70 22.82
C TYR A 131 8.11 -13.23 22.79
N PHE A 132 8.86 -12.96 21.71
CA PHE A 132 10.27 -13.31 21.58
C PHE A 132 11.21 -12.25 22.19
N HIS A 133 10.69 -11.32 23.00
CA HIS A 133 11.50 -10.36 23.76
C HIS A 133 11.46 -10.67 25.25
N GLN A 134 12.62 -10.57 25.90
CA GLN A 134 12.78 -10.74 27.34
C GLN A 134 13.47 -9.54 27.96
N MET A 135 13.19 -9.27 29.23
CA MET A 135 13.85 -8.21 29.97
C MET A 135 15.30 -8.61 30.27
N GLY A 136 16.24 -7.76 29.85
CA GLY A 136 17.66 -7.91 30.12
C GLY A 136 18.16 -7.02 31.23
N ILE A 137 19.48 -7.01 31.37
CA ILE A 137 20.19 -6.14 32.32
C ILE A 137 19.88 -4.67 31.95
N GLY A 138 19.53 -3.87 32.95
CA GLY A 138 19.15 -2.46 32.74
C GLY A 138 17.71 -2.26 32.25
N SER A 139 16.83 -3.26 32.41
CA SER A 139 15.41 -3.17 32.02
C SER A 139 15.17 -2.91 30.54
N VAL A 140 16.13 -3.31 29.69
CA VAL A 140 16.01 -3.23 28.24
C VAL A 140 15.45 -4.55 27.71
N CYS A 141 14.41 -4.48 26.90
CA CYS A 141 13.83 -5.63 26.23
C CYS A 141 14.65 -5.99 24.98
N PHE A 142 15.28 -7.16 24.98
CA PHE A 142 16.09 -7.65 23.86
C PHE A 142 15.41 -8.83 23.17
N SER A 143 15.72 -9.02 21.88
CA SER A 143 15.23 -10.15 21.10
C SER A 143 15.96 -11.44 21.50
N VAL A 144 15.21 -12.44 21.94
CA VAL A 144 15.74 -13.75 22.32
C VAL A 144 16.29 -14.49 21.09
N LEU A 145 15.65 -14.33 19.93
CA LEU A 145 16.09 -14.96 18.68
C LEU A 145 17.45 -14.41 18.24
N GLU A 146 17.62 -13.08 18.30
CA GLU A 146 18.88 -12.41 17.93
C GLU A 146 20.02 -12.82 18.87
N LYS A 147 19.72 -12.93 20.17
CA LYS A 147 20.68 -13.45 21.14
C LYS A 147 21.11 -14.89 20.81
N TYR A 148 20.17 -15.78 20.51
CA TYR A 148 20.50 -17.15 20.15
C TYR A 148 21.33 -17.24 18.87
N GLU A 149 21.01 -16.43 17.86
CA GLU A 149 21.80 -16.35 16.63
C GLU A 149 23.24 -15.91 16.91
N GLN A 150 23.41 -14.89 17.76
CA GLN A 150 24.72 -14.45 18.20
C GLN A 150 25.46 -15.54 18.98
N ASP A 151 24.82 -16.21 19.94
CA ASP A 151 25.43 -17.28 20.74
C ASP A 151 25.87 -18.46 19.85
N ILE A 152 25.05 -18.86 18.87
CA ILE A 152 25.39 -19.90 17.89
C ILE A 152 26.59 -19.46 17.04
N SER A 153 26.61 -18.20 16.57
CA SER A 153 27.72 -17.68 15.79
C SER A 153 29.05 -17.70 16.57
N CYS A 154 29.01 -17.38 17.86
CA CYS A 154 30.17 -17.46 18.74
C CYS A 154 30.65 -18.91 18.90
N LEU A 155 29.73 -19.86 19.13
CA LEU A 155 30.07 -21.28 19.27
C LEU A 155 30.69 -21.88 18.00
N ASN A 156 30.18 -21.49 16.83
CA ASN A 156 30.70 -21.96 15.54
C ASN A 156 32.02 -21.29 15.11
N SER A 157 32.44 -20.22 15.81
CA SER A 157 33.71 -19.53 15.56
C SER A 157 34.91 -20.11 16.31
N THR A 158 34.68 -21.14 17.13
CA THR A 158 35.68 -21.90 17.90
C THR A 158 36.06 -23.20 17.22
#